data_AF-A0A5P6P1A7-F1
#
_entry.id   AF-A0A5P6P1A7-F1
#
_cell.length_a   1.000
_cell.length_b   1.000
_cell.length_c   1.000
_cell.angle_alpha   90.00
_cell.angle_beta   90.00
_cell.angle_gamma   90.00
#
_symmetry.space_group_name_H-M   'P 1'
#
loop_
_entity.id
_entity.type
_entity.pdbx_description
1 polymer ?
#
loop_
_entity_poly.entity_id
_entity_poly.type
_entity_poly.pdbx_seq_one_letter_code
_entity_poly.pdbx_strand_id
1 'polypeptide(L)'
;MLHFGMVRGRVLQTMTRCLSRCTTAALLWVAFTPAAGAETLSATVEQWGLLGSWAVDCAARPDRDKGALLTYEIRKDGRVMYRRNFGDVRDESEVVSATVNAEGLLNVMVYFPSLKQTREFGLLLSKQGSLRAIYNRSERGEYTIRDGKYVATGAPTPQQQRCD
;
A
#
# COMPACT_ATOMS: atom_id res chain seq x y z
N MET A 1 56.52 -68.22 6.44
CA MET A 1 55.51 -68.82 7.35
C MET A 1 55.48 -67.95 8.61
N LEU A 2 54.55 -66.98 8.73
CA LEU A 2 53.28 -67.09 9.48
C LEU A 2 53.53 -67.67 10.91
N HIS A 3 53.29 -66.99 12.03
CA HIS A 3 52.09 -66.26 12.43
C HIS A 3 52.32 -65.44 13.75
N PHE A 4 51.69 -64.26 13.80
CA PHE A 4 50.99 -63.60 14.92
C PHE A 4 51.51 -63.64 16.37
N GLY A 5 51.88 -62.46 16.89
CA GLY A 5 51.72 -62.08 18.29
C GLY A 5 50.97 -60.75 18.37
N MET A 6 49.69 -60.77 18.79
CA MET A 6 48.86 -59.58 18.97
C MET A 6 48.80 -59.26 20.47
N VAL A 7 49.48 -58.21 20.91
CA VAL A 7 49.35 -57.67 22.28
C VAL A 7 48.41 -56.46 22.24
N ARG A 8 47.41 -56.51 23.10
CA ARG A 8 46.42 -55.48 23.40
C ARG A 8 47.07 -54.21 23.95
N GLY A 9 46.46 -53.06 23.64
CA GLY A 9 46.10 -52.09 24.67
C GLY A 9 46.77 -50.71 24.62
N ARG A 10 45.92 -49.72 24.30
CA ARG A 10 45.89 -48.33 24.81
C ARG A 10 47.23 -47.57 24.91
N VAL A 11 47.36 -46.53 24.08
CA VAL A 11 47.71 -45.21 24.61
C VAL A 11 46.71 -44.20 24.08
N LEU A 12 45.72 -43.93 24.93
CA LEU A 12 44.78 -42.84 24.85
C LEU A 12 45.54 -41.58 25.26
N GLN A 13 46.06 -40.81 24.31
CA GLN A 13 46.41 -39.40 24.54
C GLN A 13 46.80 -38.77 23.22
N THR A 14 46.53 -37.47 23.11
CA THR A 14 46.93 -36.61 22.00
C THR A 14 45.98 -36.64 20.79
N MET A 15 44.84 -35.97 20.89
CA MET A 15 44.37 -35.07 19.82
C MET A 15 43.18 -34.19 20.24
N THR A 16 43.15 -33.73 21.49
CA THR A 16 42.10 -32.81 21.99
C THR A 16 42.53 -31.35 21.92
N ARG A 17 43.19 -30.91 20.82
CA ARG A 17 43.75 -29.54 20.78
C ARG A 17 43.73 -28.80 19.44
N CYS A 18 42.93 -29.23 18.47
CA CYS A 18 42.75 -28.50 17.21
C CYS A 18 41.29 -28.24 16.81
N LEU A 19 40.35 -28.21 17.76
CA LEU A 19 38.92 -27.92 17.48
C LEU A 19 38.37 -26.69 18.22
N SER A 20 39.24 -25.86 18.81
CA SER A 20 38.83 -24.76 19.71
C SER A 20 38.89 -23.36 19.10
N ARG A 21 38.86 -23.21 17.76
CA ARG A 21 39.13 -21.89 17.15
C ARG A 21 38.25 -21.46 15.97
N CYS A 22 37.06 -22.05 15.80
CA CYS A 22 36.11 -21.60 14.78
C CYS A 22 34.65 -21.53 15.26
N THR A 23 34.39 -21.36 16.56
CA THR A 23 33.02 -21.34 17.11
C THR A 23 32.75 -20.06 17.92
N THR A 24 33.02 -18.90 17.33
CA THR A 24 32.56 -17.61 17.90
C THR A 24 32.35 -16.55 16.83
N ALA A 25 31.57 -16.85 15.78
CA ALA A 25 31.17 -15.83 14.80
C ALA A 25 29.82 -16.13 14.11
N ALA A 26 28.89 -16.84 14.77
CA ALA A 26 27.65 -17.29 14.12
C ALA A 26 26.35 -17.04 14.92
N LEU A 27 26.35 -16.15 15.92
CA LEU A 27 25.20 -16.01 16.84
C LEU A 27 24.57 -14.61 16.93
N LEU A 28 24.78 -13.73 15.95
CA LEU A 28 24.15 -12.40 15.91
C LEU A 28 23.49 -12.10 14.56
N TRP A 29 22.72 -13.06 14.03
CA TRP A 29 21.79 -12.87 12.91
C TRP A 29 20.38 -13.34 13.30
N VAL A 30 19.96 -13.00 14.53
CA VAL A 30 18.56 -13.17 14.93
C VAL A 30 17.74 -12.06 14.27
N ALA A 31 17.29 -12.37 13.06
CA ALA A 31 15.96 -12.06 12.53
C ALA A 31 15.38 -10.68 12.89
N PHE A 32 15.81 -9.65 12.18
CA PHE A 32 14.86 -8.59 11.77
C PHE A 32 14.08 -9.11 10.56
N THR A 33 13.26 -10.15 10.76
CA THR A 33 12.18 -10.41 9.81
C THR A 33 11.15 -9.31 10.09
N PRO A 34 10.93 -8.34 9.19
CA PRO A 34 9.77 -7.47 9.35
C PRO A 34 8.57 -8.41 9.50
N ALA A 35 7.80 -8.23 10.57
CA ALA A 35 6.51 -8.85 10.65
C ALA A 35 5.74 -8.32 9.44
N ALA A 36 5.67 -9.12 8.38
CA ALA A 36 4.81 -8.87 7.24
C ALA A 36 3.38 -9.13 7.72
N GLY A 37 2.89 -8.26 8.61
CA GLY A 37 1.48 -8.16 8.88
C GLY A 37 0.85 -7.73 7.56
N ALA A 38 -0.16 -8.48 7.11
CA ALA A 38 -1.03 -8.00 6.06
C ALA A 38 -1.63 -6.68 6.56
N GLU A 39 -1.12 -5.56 6.05
CA GLU A 39 -1.59 -4.25 6.44
C GLU A 39 -3.07 -4.16 6.08
N THR A 40 -3.90 -3.82 7.06
CA THR A 40 -5.34 -3.68 6.83
C THR A 40 -5.58 -2.50 5.91
N LEU A 41 -6.60 -2.56 5.06
CA LEU A 41 -6.98 -1.49 4.14
C LEU A 41 -7.06 -0.12 4.84
N SER A 42 -7.70 -0.06 6.01
CA SER A 42 -7.80 1.15 6.84
C SER A 42 -6.42 1.69 7.25
N ALA A 43 -5.52 0.83 7.74
CA ALA A 43 -4.16 1.21 8.07
C ALA A 43 -3.38 1.74 6.85
N THR A 44 -3.50 1.09 5.69
CA THR A 44 -2.84 1.56 4.46
C THR A 44 -3.30 2.95 4.05
N VAL A 45 -4.61 3.23 4.05
CA VAL A 45 -5.13 4.55 3.67
C VAL A 45 -4.82 5.62 4.72
N GLU A 46 -4.77 5.25 6.01
CA GLU A 46 -4.42 6.13 7.11
C GLU A 46 -2.94 6.52 7.06
N GLN A 47 -2.05 5.54 6.97
CA GLN A 47 -0.60 5.75 6.91
C GLN A 47 -0.17 6.49 5.65
N TRP A 48 -0.79 6.18 4.50
CA TRP A 48 -0.53 6.93 3.26
C TRP A 48 -1.06 8.37 3.32
N GLY A 49 -2.00 8.66 4.23
CA GLY A 49 -2.53 10.00 4.46
C GLY A 49 -3.70 10.38 3.56
N LEU A 50 -4.51 9.41 3.11
CA LEU A 50 -5.67 9.69 2.24
C LEU A 50 -6.87 10.29 2.98
N LEU A 51 -7.01 9.99 4.28
CA LEU A 51 -8.20 10.36 5.06
C LEU A 51 -8.42 11.88 5.11
N GLY A 52 -9.69 12.27 5.16
CA GLY A 52 -10.14 13.66 5.16
C GLY A 52 -10.94 14.04 3.91
N SER A 53 -11.24 15.33 3.81
CA SER A 53 -11.97 15.90 2.67
C SER A 53 -11.01 16.62 1.72
N TRP A 54 -11.28 16.52 0.43
CA TRP A 54 -10.42 17.02 -0.64
C TRP A 54 -11.26 17.74 -1.70
N ALA A 55 -10.83 18.93 -2.10
CA ALA A 55 -11.49 19.71 -3.14
C ALA A 55 -10.48 20.55 -3.93
N VAL A 56 -10.87 20.99 -5.12
CA VAL A 56 -10.07 21.96 -5.91
C VAL A 56 -10.03 23.31 -5.20
N ASP A 57 -11.17 23.73 -4.65
CA ASP A 57 -11.33 24.94 -3.86
C ASP A 57 -12.19 24.61 -2.63
N CYS A 58 -11.61 24.68 -1.43
CA CYS A 58 -12.33 24.37 -0.19
C CYS A 58 -13.29 25.48 0.24
N ALA A 59 -13.16 26.70 -0.30
CA ALA A 59 -14.09 27.79 -0.04
C ALA A 59 -15.32 27.74 -0.97
N ALA A 60 -15.21 27.05 -2.10
CA ALA A 60 -16.30 26.90 -3.05
C ALA A 60 -17.37 25.91 -2.54
N ARG A 61 -18.62 26.18 -2.90
CA ARG A 61 -19.68 25.17 -2.74
C ARG A 61 -19.42 24.02 -3.72
N PRO A 62 -19.57 22.75 -3.30
CA PRO A 62 -19.41 21.62 -4.19
C PRO A 62 -20.38 21.70 -5.37
N ASP A 63 -19.88 21.39 -6.56
CA ASP A 63 -20.59 21.55 -7.82
C ASP A 63 -20.04 20.56 -8.85
N ARG A 64 -20.93 20.00 -9.69
CA ARG A 64 -20.55 19.00 -10.69
C ARG A 64 -19.48 19.47 -11.67
N ASP A 65 -19.53 20.73 -12.07
CA ASP A 65 -18.67 21.30 -13.11
C ASP A 65 -17.48 22.06 -12.52
N LYS A 66 -17.66 22.67 -11.34
CA LYS A 66 -16.61 23.47 -10.69
C LYS A 66 -15.75 22.70 -9.71
N GLY A 67 -16.20 21.53 -9.24
CA GLY A 67 -15.43 20.64 -8.38
C GLY A 67 -16.26 20.02 -7.27
N ALA A 68 -16.08 18.70 -7.09
CA ALA A 68 -16.69 17.96 -5.99
C ALA A 68 -15.87 18.10 -4.70
N LEU A 69 -16.54 17.94 -3.56
CA LEU A 69 -15.90 17.60 -2.29
C LEU A 69 -15.83 16.08 -2.18
N LEU A 70 -14.61 15.57 -2.09
CA LEU A 70 -14.30 14.14 -2.02
C LEU A 70 -13.84 13.79 -0.61
N THR A 71 -14.55 12.91 0.09
CA THR A 71 -14.22 12.56 1.47
C THR A 71 -13.86 11.08 1.58
N TYR A 72 -12.73 10.80 2.22
CA TYR A 72 -12.31 9.45 2.61
C TYR A 72 -12.35 9.33 4.13
N GLU A 73 -13.09 8.36 4.64
CA GLU A 73 -13.27 8.16 6.09
C GLU A 73 -13.32 6.68 6.45
N ILE A 74 -12.85 6.34 7.66
CA ILE A 74 -13.03 5.01 8.25
C ILE A 74 -14.29 5.03 9.12
N ARG A 75 -15.24 4.15 8.82
CA ARG A 75 -16.45 3.94 9.63
C ARG A 75 -16.13 3.13 10.89
N LYS A 76 -17.05 3.13 11.87
CA LYS A 76 -16.89 2.39 13.14
C LYS A 76 -16.70 0.87 12.97
N ASP A 77 -17.17 0.33 11.85
CA ASP A 77 -17.01 -1.08 11.48
C ASP A 77 -15.68 -1.37 10.74
N GLY A 78 -14.80 -0.38 10.62
CA GLY A 78 -13.49 -0.49 9.98
C GLY A 78 -13.50 -0.30 8.46
N ARG A 79 -14.68 -0.16 7.82
CA ARG A 79 -14.75 0.04 6.37
C ARG A 79 -14.31 1.45 5.99
N VAL A 80 -13.57 1.53 4.88
CA VAL A 80 -13.17 2.81 4.30
C VAL A 80 -14.21 3.23 3.28
N MET A 81 -14.79 4.40 3.49
CA MET A 81 -15.83 4.97 2.63
C MET A 81 -15.26 6.11 1.83
N TYR A 82 -15.58 6.12 0.54
CA TYR A 82 -15.38 7.21 -0.39
C TYR A 82 -16.71 7.90 -0.68
N ARG A 83 -16.84 9.15 -0.28
CA ARG A 83 -18.04 9.96 -0.49
C ARG A 83 -17.75 11.06 -1.50
N ARG A 84 -18.69 11.28 -2.41
CA ARG A 84 -18.61 12.37 -3.38
C ARG A 84 -19.80 13.28 -3.20
N ASN A 85 -19.53 14.58 -3.07
CA ASN A 85 -20.55 15.61 -3.03
C ASN A 85 -20.35 16.55 -4.21
N PHE A 86 -21.29 16.54 -5.14
CA PHE A 86 -21.34 17.40 -6.32
C PHE A 86 -22.31 18.58 -6.14
N GLY A 87 -22.74 18.84 -4.90
CA GLY A 87 -23.74 19.85 -4.57
C GLY A 87 -25.13 19.23 -4.49
N ASP A 88 -25.80 19.15 -5.64
CA ASP A 88 -27.15 18.61 -5.81
C ASP A 88 -27.20 17.07 -5.73
N VAL A 89 -26.12 16.42 -6.14
CA VAL A 89 -25.97 14.96 -6.12
C VAL A 89 -24.87 14.55 -5.14
N ARG A 90 -25.17 13.50 -4.36
CA ARG A 90 -24.24 12.89 -3.41
C ARG A 90 -24.30 11.38 -3.53
N ASP A 91 -23.15 10.74 -3.43
CA ASP A 91 -23.06 9.29 -3.31
C ASP A 91 -21.96 8.86 -2.34
N GLU A 92 -22.09 7.62 -1.88
CA GLU A 92 -21.10 6.95 -1.05
C GLU A 92 -20.75 5.61 -1.69
N SER A 93 -19.50 5.20 -1.57
CA SER A 93 -18.96 3.99 -2.16
C SER A 93 -17.89 3.42 -1.25
N GLU A 94 -17.77 2.09 -1.21
CA GLU A 94 -16.78 1.43 -0.38
C GLU A 94 -15.45 1.34 -1.12
N VAL A 95 -14.35 1.66 -0.42
CA VAL A 95 -13.01 1.31 -0.86
C VAL A 95 -12.78 -0.14 -0.43
N VAL A 96 -12.63 -1.03 -1.41
CA VAL A 96 -12.54 -2.48 -1.20
C VAL A 96 -11.11 -3.01 -1.24
N SER A 97 -10.16 -2.20 -1.75
CA SER A 97 -8.73 -2.50 -1.70
C SER A 97 -7.92 -1.21 -1.75
N ALA A 98 -6.74 -1.23 -1.12
CA ALA A 98 -5.76 -0.15 -1.16
C ALA A 98 -4.35 -0.77 -1.21
N THR A 99 -3.54 -0.38 -2.18
CA THR A 99 -2.12 -0.80 -2.28
C THR A 99 -1.25 0.36 -2.71
N VAL A 100 -0.04 0.46 -2.15
CA VAL A 100 0.95 1.45 -2.60
C VAL A 100 1.86 0.78 -3.62
N ASN A 101 2.01 1.38 -4.80
CA ASN A 101 2.85 0.82 -5.86
C ASN A 101 4.32 1.28 -5.75
N ALA A 102 5.17 0.78 -6.66
CA ALA A 102 6.60 1.09 -6.66
C ALA A 102 6.93 2.57 -6.88
N GLU A 103 6.03 3.32 -7.53
CA GLU A 103 6.16 4.78 -7.72
C GLU A 103 5.58 5.60 -6.56
N GLY A 104 5.06 4.95 -5.52
CA GLY A 104 4.45 5.60 -4.35
C GLY A 104 3.01 6.07 -4.57
N LEU A 105 2.36 5.71 -5.68
CA LEU A 105 0.94 5.95 -5.88
C LEU A 105 0.12 5.02 -5.00
N LEU A 106 -0.94 5.56 -4.39
CA LEU A 106 -1.95 4.75 -3.74
C LEU A 106 -2.98 4.32 -4.78
N ASN A 107 -3.02 3.03 -5.04
CA ASN A 107 -4.02 2.38 -5.87
C ASN A 107 -5.20 1.97 -4.98
N VAL A 108 -6.34 2.64 -5.14
CA VAL A 108 -7.59 2.27 -4.45
C VAL A 108 -8.57 1.65 -5.42
N MET A 109 -9.20 0.55 -5.02
CA MET A 109 -10.34 -0.02 -5.72
C MET A 109 -11.61 0.43 -5.01
N VAL A 110 -12.52 1.07 -5.75
CA VAL A 110 -13.77 1.62 -5.23
C VAL A 110 -14.94 0.96 -5.92
N TYR A 111 -15.82 0.33 -5.16
CA TYR A 111 -17.06 -0.24 -5.68
C TYR A 111 -18.16 0.82 -5.72
N PHE A 112 -18.66 1.13 -6.92
CA PHE A 112 -19.76 2.08 -7.14
C PHE A 112 -21.08 1.33 -7.34
N PRO A 113 -21.98 1.29 -6.33
CA PRO A 113 -23.21 0.49 -6.41
C PRO A 113 -24.14 0.94 -7.53
N SER A 114 -24.25 2.26 -7.77
CA SER A 114 -25.09 2.84 -8.82
C SER A 114 -24.69 2.42 -10.22
N LEU A 115 -23.42 2.07 -10.41
CA LEU A 115 -22.85 1.66 -11.69
C LEU A 115 -22.56 0.14 -11.74
N LYS A 116 -22.75 -0.58 -10.63
CA LYS A 116 -22.42 -2.00 -10.45
C LYS A 116 -21.02 -2.35 -10.96
N GLN A 117 -20.05 -1.48 -10.67
CA GLN A 117 -18.66 -1.64 -11.13
C GLN A 117 -17.68 -1.25 -10.03
N THR A 118 -16.54 -1.94 -9.99
CA THR A 118 -15.35 -1.46 -9.28
C THR A 118 -14.49 -0.64 -10.23
N ARG A 119 -13.95 0.47 -9.74
CA ARG A 119 -12.95 1.25 -10.49
C ARG A 119 -11.70 1.41 -9.65
N GLU A 120 -10.56 1.29 -10.31
CA GLU A 120 -9.26 1.52 -9.70
C GLU A 120 -8.84 2.96 -9.94
N PHE A 121 -8.34 3.63 -8.91
CA PHE A 121 -7.75 4.96 -8.99
C PHE A 121 -6.31 4.90 -8.52
N GLY A 122 -5.39 5.45 -9.30
CA GLY A 122 -4.05 5.77 -8.84
C GLY A 122 -4.01 7.21 -8.35
N LEU A 123 -3.77 7.38 -7.05
CA LEU A 123 -3.72 8.67 -6.38
C LEU A 123 -2.29 9.03 -6.04
N LEU A 124 -1.94 10.29 -6.32
CA LEU A 124 -0.67 10.88 -5.93
C LEU A 124 -0.93 11.92 -4.84
N LEU A 125 -0.25 11.77 -3.70
CA LEU A 125 -0.13 12.83 -2.70
C LEU A 125 1.19 13.57 -2.96
N SER A 126 1.11 14.83 -3.35
CA SER A 126 2.31 15.64 -3.59
C SER A 126 3.02 15.95 -2.27
N LYS A 127 4.31 16.32 -2.36
CA LYS A 127 5.08 16.78 -1.19
C LYS A 127 4.50 18.06 -0.58
N GLN A 128 3.72 18.81 -1.35
CA GLN A 128 3.00 20.01 -0.91
C GLN A 128 1.64 19.68 -0.27
N GLY A 129 1.30 18.39 -0.14
CA GLY A 129 0.07 17.93 0.52
C GLY A 129 -1.17 17.96 -0.38
N SER A 130 -1.02 18.15 -1.69
CA SER A 130 -2.15 18.13 -2.63
C SER A 130 -2.40 16.72 -3.17
N LEU A 131 -3.65 16.28 -3.23
CA LEU A 131 -4.06 15.02 -3.84
C LEU A 131 -4.34 15.21 -5.34
N ARG A 132 -3.94 14.26 -6.18
CA ARG A 132 -4.29 14.25 -7.60
C ARG A 132 -4.52 12.84 -8.12
N ALA A 133 -5.58 12.64 -8.90
CA ALA A 133 -5.80 11.39 -9.63
C ALA A 133 -4.89 11.32 -10.86
N ILE A 134 -4.05 10.28 -10.92
CA ILE A 134 -3.13 10.01 -12.02
C ILE A 134 -3.76 9.07 -13.05
N TYR A 135 -4.55 8.10 -12.60
CA TYR A 135 -5.36 7.29 -13.50
C TYR A 135 -6.67 6.86 -12.85
N ASN A 136 -7.63 6.52 -13.69
CA ASN A 136 -8.84 5.81 -13.29
C ASN A 136 -9.24 4.83 -14.40
N ARG A 137 -9.47 3.56 -14.04
CA ARG A 137 -9.87 2.52 -14.99
C ARG A 137 -10.98 1.61 -14.45
N SER A 138 -11.78 1.06 -15.35
CA SER A 138 -12.72 -0.02 -15.02
C SER A 138 -11.98 -1.35 -14.82
N GLU A 139 -12.68 -2.36 -14.31
CA GLU A 139 -12.20 -3.76 -14.25
C GLU A 139 -11.78 -4.31 -15.63
N ARG A 140 -12.33 -3.77 -16.72
CA ARG A 140 -11.97 -4.14 -18.10
C ARG A 140 -10.74 -3.38 -18.62
N GLY A 141 -10.14 -2.52 -17.80
CA GLY A 141 -8.98 -1.70 -18.17
C GLY A 141 -9.33 -0.45 -18.99
N GLU A 142 -10.60 -0.04 -19.03
CA GLU A 142 -11.02 1.16 -19.76
C GLU A 142 -10.72 2.41 -18.93
N TYR A 143 -9.80 3.24 -19.41
CA TYR A 143 -9.37 4.45 -18.72
C TYR A 143 -10.30 5.63 -18.98
N THR A 144 -10.66 6.34 -17.92
CA THR A 144 -11.29 7.68 -18.01
C THR A 144 -10.31 8.79 -17.63
N ILE A 145 -9.27 8.45 -16.86
CA ILE A 145 -8.10 9.28 -16.59
C ILE A 145 -6.87 8.43 -16.88
N ARG A 146 -5.90 8.96 -17.63
CA ARG A 146 -4.60 8.32 -17.90
C ARG A 146 -3.51 9.38 -17.83
N ASP A 147 -2.40 9.07 -17.16
CA ASP A 147 -1.22 9.95 -17.02
C ASP A 147 -1.57 11.37 -16.51
N GLY A 148 -2.51 11.43 -15.57
CA GLY A 148 -3.00 12.67 -14.97
C GLY A 148 -3.84 13.54 -15.90
N LYS A 149 -4.41 12.98 -16.98
CA LYS A 149 -5.27 13.67 -17.94
C LYS A 149 -6.58 12.92 -18.15
N TYR A 150 -7.68 13.64 -18.36
CA TYR A 150 -8.94 13.05 -18.76
C TYR A 150 -8.83 12.51 -20.18
N VAL A 151 -9.21 11.26 -20.40
CA VAL A 151 -9.15 10.63 -21.74
C VAL A 151 -10.05 11.34 -22.74
N ALA A 152 -11.22 11.82 -22.29
CA ALA A 152 -12.21 12.46 -23.16
C ALA A 152 -11.77 13.84 -23.68
N THR A 153 -11.00 14.60 -22.90
CA THR A 153 -10.69 16.01 -23.20
C THR A 153 -9.20 16.31 -23.34
N GLY A 154 -8.33 15.41 -22.88
CA GLY A 154 -6.89 15.64 -22.78
C GLY A 154 -6.47 16.64 -21.68
N ALA A 155 -7.44 17.28 -21.00
CA ALA A 155 -7.16 18.25 -19.94
C ALA A 155 -6.55 17.55 -18.72
N PRO A 156 -5.62 18.20 -18.00
CA PRO A 156 -5.07 17.64 -16.78
C PRO A 156 -6.15 17.50 -15.70
N THR A 157 -6.06 16.45 -14.89
CA THR A 157 -6.83 16.35 -13.65
C THR A 157 -6.40 17.46 -12.69
N PRO A 158 -7.35 18.10 -11.98
CA PRO A 158 -7.02 19.16 -11.05
C PRO A 158 -6.28 18.59 -9.84
N GLN A 159 -5.43 19.42 -9.24
CA GLN A 159 -4.94 19.19 -7.89
C GLN A 159 -6.06 19.51 -6.91
N GLN A 160 -6.15 18.72 -5.85
CA GLN A 160 -7.08 18.93 -4.74
C GLN A 160 -6.28 19.21 -3.48
N GLN A 161 -6.72 20.20 -2.72
CA GLN A 161 -6.17 20.48 -1.40
C GLN A 161 -7.03 19.79 -0.34
N ARG A 162 -6.42 19.50 0.81
CA ARG A 162 -7.15 19.01 1.97
C ARG A 162 -7.99 20.16 2.52
N CYS A 163 -9.26 19.89 2.82
CA CYS A 163 -10.15 20.82 3.47
C CYS A 163 -10.21 20.52 4.98
N ASP A 164 -10.30 21.58 5.77
CA ASP A 164 -10.44 21.54 7.24
C ASP A 164 -11.87 21.15 7.67
#